data_AF-A0A9K3L8L6-F1
#
_entry.id   AF-A0A9K3L8L6-F1
#
_cell.length_a   1.000
_cell.length_b   1.000
_cell.length_c   1.000
_cell.angle_alpha   90.00
_cell.angle_beta   90.00
_cell.angle_gamma   90.00
#
_symmetry.space_group_name_H-M   'P 1'
#
loop_
_entity.id
_entity.type
_entity.pdbx_description
1 polymer ?
#
loop_
_entity_poly.entity_id
_entity_poly.type
_entity_poly.pdbx_seq_one_letter_code
_entity_poly.pdbx_strand_id
1 'polypeptide(L)'
;MRLSALFLGAIPMLQQGLLGAVLCTVLAISQKIQKRRIVNTLYQLQSICRIVDENGHITDIEVNGTLKNIRDFAEIHFSEDVDQKKSFESMMCAFIDRLYKESNKSAEGTWKVVESMEPSVSKKRKSNDEREKIGKVNDHKQLIGFLSGAGGTGKSHVIKTACQYAQKLCKALGVKFDKRTILVTALTGAAAVSINGETTAGAFAFKRKVKDELEEFKNTYLVIVDEVSFASVEDMELLNEKIKQIFDNPWEPFGGVPIVFSGDFAQLSPVGGRPLYKSEHSIVWKEYLNAFMELRTNQRCELGCNVRD
;
A
#
# COMPACT_ATOMS: atom_id res chain seq x y z
N MET A 1 -23.22 -9.41 -12.14
CA MET A 1 -24.26 -9.96 -11.23
C MET A 1 -25.56 -9.18 -11.45
N ARG A 2 -26.41 -9.63 -12.39
CA ARG A 2 -27.77 -9.10 -12.60
C ARG A 2 -28.75 -10.27 -12.57
N LEU A 3 -28.92 -10.87 -11.39
CA LEU A 3 -29.88 -11.97 -11.21
C LEU A 3 -30.60 -11.92 -9.84
N SER A 4 -30.55 -10.79 -9.13
CA SER A 4 -31.10 -10.68 -7.77
C SER A 4 -32.38 -9.86 -7.65
N ALA A 5 -32.90 -9.24 -8.72
CA ALA A 5 -34.03 -8.32 -8.60
C ALA A 5 -35.42 -8.99 -8.71
N LEU A 6 -35.52 -10.21 -9.24
CA LEU A 6 -36.83 -10.82 -9.58
C LEU A 6 -37.39 -11.79 -8.54
N PHE A 7 -36.63 -12.16 -7.50
CA PHE A 7 -37.07 -13.12 -6.47
C PHE A 7 -37.42 -12.52 -5.10
N LEU A 8 -37.24 -11.21 -4.90
CA LEU A 8 -37.45 -10.57 -3.59
C LEU A 8 -38.87 -10.01 -3.35
N GLY A 9 -39.75 -10.03 -4.36
CA GLY A 9 -41.10 -9.45 -4.27
C GLY A 9 -42.13 -10.28 -3.49
N ALA A 10 -41.81 -11.51 -3.08
CA ALA A 10 -42.77 -12.45 -2.49
C ALA A 10 -42.35 -13.00 -1.11
N ILE A 11 -41.40 -12.33 -0.43
CA ILE A 11 -40.90 -12.77 0.87
C ILE A 11 -41.40 -11.79 1.95
N PRO A 12 -42.15 -12.23 2.98
CA PRO A 12 -42.66 -11.36 4.04
C PRO A 12 -41.50 -10.61 4.75
N MET A 13 -41.73 -9.35 5.15
CA MET A 13 -40.71 -8.45 5.75
C MET A 13 -39.85 -9.11 6.86
N LEU A 14 -40.45 -9.99 7.67
CA LEU A 14 -39.74 -10.74 8.72
C LEU A 14 -38.68 -11.71 8.16
N GLN A 15 -38.94 -12.37 7.03
CA GLN A 15 -37.97 -13.24 6.36
C GLN A 15 -36.88 -12.44 5.64
N GLN A 16 -37.19 -11.24 5.13
CA GLN A 16 -36.17 -10.35 4.55
C GLN A 16 -35.17 -9.86 5.62
N GLY A 17 -35.65 -9.54 6.83
CA GLY A 17 -34.80 -9.18 7.97
C GLY A 17 -33.90 -10.35 8.42
N LEU A 18 -34.44 -11.56 8.45
CA LEU A 18 -33.69 -12.77 8.81
C LEU A 18 -32.63 -13.12 7.75
N LEU A 19 -32.97 -13.05 6.45
CA LEU A 19 -32.03 -13.22 5.34
C LEU A 19 -30.93 -12.16 5.37
N GLY A 20 -31.27 -10.89 5.65
CA GLY A 20 -30.30 -9.81 5.81
C GLY A 20 -29.34 -10.06 6.97
N ALA A 21 -29.85 -10.47 8.13
CA ALA A 21 -29.03 -10.81 9.30
C ALA A 21 -28.12 -12.03 9.04
N VAL A 22 -28.63 -13.08 8.39
CA VAL A 22 -27.85 -14.27 8.01
C VAL A 22 -26.77 -13.92 7.00
N LEU A 23 -27.09 -13.14 5.97
CA LEU A 23 -26.11 -12.70 4.96
C LEU A 23 -25.02 -11.83 5.61
N CYS A 24 -25.38 -10.91 6.50
CA CYS A 24 -24.45 -10.07 7.24
C CYS A 24 -23.53 -10.91 8.15
N THR A 25 -24.09 -11.93 8.80
CA THR A 25 -23.35 -12.87 9.67
C THR A 25 -22.40 -13.74 8.84
N VAL A 26 -22.84 -14.25 7.69
CA VAL A 26 -22.01 -15.04 6.76
C VAL A 26 -20.89 -14.20 6.15
N LEU A 27 -21.15 -12.94 5.78
CA LEU A 27 -20.13 -12.01 5.31
C LEU A 27 -19.13 -11.67 6.41
N ALA A 28 -19.59 -11.43 7.64
CA ALA A 28 -18.73 -11.20 8.79
C ALA A 28 -17.86 -12.42 9.11
N ILE A 29 -18.42 -13.64 9.07
CA ILE A 29 -17.70 -14.90 9.24
C ILE A 29 -16.67 -15.10 8.11
N SER A 30 -17.06 -14.87 6.85
CA SER A 30 -16.16 -14.95 5.69
C SER A 30 -14.99 -13.96 5.81
N GLN A 31 -15.26 -12.71 6.18
CA GLN A 31 -14.22 -11.71 6.46
C GLN A 31 -13.33 -12.13 7.65
N LYS A 32 -13.90 -12.73 8.70
CA LYS A 32 -13.15 -13.22 9.88
C LYS A 32 -12.26 -14.43 9.56
N ILE A 33 -12.72 -15.34 8.69
CA ILE A 33 -11.94 -16.49 8.19
C ILE A 33 -10.80 -16.02 7.29
N GLN A 34 -11.05 -15.05 6.40
CA GLN A 34 -10.01 -14.43 5.56
C GLN A 34 -8.95 -13.72 6.41
N LYS A 35 -9.35 -12.97 7.45
CA LYS A 35 -8.43 -12.23 8.33
C LYS A 35 -7.62 -13.14 9.27
N ARG A 36 -8.22 -14.20 9.81
CA ARG A 36 -7.49 -15.25 10.56
C ARG A 36 -6.51 -15.99 9.66
N ARG A 37 -6.81 -16.16 8.36
CA ARG A 37 -5.87 -16.68 7.36
C ARG A 37 -4.70 -15.73 7.13
N ILE A 38 -4.89 -14.43 6.98
CA ILE A 38 -3.78 -13.46 6.82
C ILE A 38 -2.76 -13.61 7.95
N VAL A 39 -3.26 -13.58 9.17
CA VAL A 39 -2.43 -13.62 10.38
C VAL A 39 -1.77 -15.00 10.53
N ASN A 40 -2.51 -16.10 10.36
CA ASN A 40 -1.96 -17.46 10.42
C ASN A 40 -1.07 -17.85 9.24
N THR A 41 -1.24 -17.27 8.06
CA THR A 41 -0.42 -17.54 6.87
C THR A 41 0.86 -16.72 6.90
N LEU A 42 0.82 -15.45 7.33
CA LEU A 42 2.04 -14.71 7.71
C LEU A 42 2.83 -15.46 8.79
N TYR A 43 2.16 -16.17 9.71
CA TYR A 43 2.80 -17.01 10.73
C TYR A 43 3.44 -18.31 10.20
N GLN A 44 2.98 -18.85 9.07
CA GLN A 44 3.44 -20.14 8.53
C GLN A 44 4.49 -19.99 7.43
N LEU A 45 4.54 -18.84 6.76
CA LEU A 45 5.51 -18.56 5.70
C LEU A 45 6.90 -18.17 6.27
N GLN A 46 7.43 -18.91 7.24
CA GLN A 46 8.81 -18.69 7.73
C GLN A 46 9.86 -19.40 6.86
N SER A 47 9.41 -20.29 5.97
CA SER A 47 10.25 -20.91 4.95
C SER A 47 10.47 -19.93 3.81
N ILE A 48 11.73 -19.66 3.45
CA ILE A 48 12.06 -18.92 2.23
C ILE A 48 12.29 -19.96 1.13
N CYS A 49 11.38 -20.05 0.17
CA CYS A 49 11.57 -20.86 -1.03
C CYS A 49 12.20 -19.98 -2.12
N ARG A 50 13.34 -20.42 -2.66
CA ARG A 50 14.04 -19.77 -3.77
C ARG A 50 13.75 -20.55 -5.04
N ILE A 51 13.39 -19.85 -6.10
CA ILE A 51 13.24 -20.40 -7.44
C ILE A 51 14.58 -20.18 -8.15
N VAL A 52 15.18 -21.26 -8.62
CA VAL A 52 16.47 -21.24 -9.33
C VAL A 52 16.27 -21.56 -10.80
N ASP A 53 17.07 -20.94 -11.67
CA ASP A 53 17.16 -21.34 -13.07
C ASP A 53 17.97 -22.64 -13.25
N GLU A 54 18.08 -23.08 -14.50
CA GLU A 54 18.88 -24.24 -14.91
C GLU A 54 20.38 -24.12 -14.58
N ASN A 55 20.87 -22.91 -14.35
CA ASN A 55 22.26 -22.60 -14.00
C ASN A 55 22.47 -22.42 -12.49
N GLY A 56 21.42 -22.60 -11.68
CA GLY A 56 21.47 -22.44 -10.22
C GLY A 56 21.36 -20.99 -9.73
N HIS A 57 21.12 -20.01 -10.61
CA HIS A 57 20.89 -18.63 -10.21
C HIS A 57 19.48 -18.45 -9.66
N ILE A 58 19.35 -17.71 -8.57
CA ILE A 58 18.05 -17.38 -7.98
C ILE A 58 17.34 -16.37 -8.90
N THR A 59 16.20 -16.78 -9.46
CA THR A 59 15.40 -15.95 -10.37
C THR A 59 14.17 -15.35 -9.71
N ASP A 60 13.66 -15.99 -8.65
CA ASP A 60 12.51 -15.50 -7.91
C ASP A 60 12.50 -16.07 -6.48
N ILE A 61 11.75 -15.44 -5.58
CA ILE A 61 11.58 -15.86 -4.20
C ILE A 61 10.09 -15.89 -3.86
N GLU A 62 9.67 -16.96 -3.18
CA GLU A 62 8.34 -17.03 -2.59
C GLU A 62 8.23 -15.99 -1.48
N VAL A 63 7.31 -15.05 -1.64
CA VAL A 63 7.17 -13.92 -0.72
C VAL A 63 6.40 -14.31 0.54
N ASN A 64 6.84 -13.79 1.68
CA ASN A 64 6.26 -14.12 2.97
C ASN A 64 6.05 -12.96 3.93
N GLY A 65 6.47 -11.75 3.54
CA GLY A 65 6.28 -10.55 4.35
C GLY A 65 7.20 -10.41 5.56
N THR A 66 8.20 -11.28 5.74
CA THR A 66 9.29 -11.07 6.72
C THR A 66 10.28 -10.02 6.20
N LEU A 67 10.92 -9.30 7.11
CA LEU A 67 11.94 -8.29 6.79
C LEU A 67 13.07 -8.90 5.96
N LYS A 68 13.49 -10.12 6.29
CA LYS A 68 14.51 -10.85 5.51
C LYS A 68 14.03 -11.10 4.08
N ASN A 69 12.78 -11.51 3.90
CA ASN A 69 12.23 -11.78 2.57
C ASN A 69 12.04 -10.51 1.74
N ILE A 70 11.66 -9.39 2.36
CA ILE A 70 11.61 -8.08 1.69
C ILE A 70 13.01 -7.73 1.17
N ARG A 71 14.04 -7.86 2.01
CA ARG A 71 15.43 -7.60 1.62
C ARG A 71 15.92 -8.54 0.53
N ASP A 72 15.73 -9.85 0.70
CA ASP A 72 16.14 -10.85 -0.30
C ASP A 72 15.44 -10.60 -1.66
N PHE A 73 14.18 -10.15 -1.67
CA PHE A 73 13.47 -9.78 -2.90
C PHE A 73 14.02 -8.50 -3.53
N ALA A 74 14.43 -7.53 -2.70
CA ALA A 74 15.07 -6.30 -3.17
C ALA A 74 16.42 -6.58 -3.83
N GLU A 75 17.22 -7.49 -3.27
CA GLU A 75 18.51 -7.91 -3.84
C GLU A 75 18.39 -8.46 -5.26
N ILE A 76 17.34 -9.24 -5.54
CA ILE A 76 17.11 -9.82 -6.88
C ILE A 76 16.70 -8.76 -7.89
N HIS A 77 15.94 -7.75 -7.48
CA HIS A 77 15.30 -6.82 -8.42
C HIS A 77 16.01 -5.47 -8.60
N PHE A 78 16.92 -5.11 -7.70
CA PHE A 78 17.61 -3.81 -7.72
C PHE A 78 19.13 -3.92 -7.81
N SER A 79 19.68 -5.10 -8.11
CA SER A 79 21.13 -5.32 -8.31
C SER A 79 21.96 -4.71 -7.17
N GLU A 80 22.95 -3.85 -7.42
CA GLU A 80 23.75 -3.17 -6.37
C GLU A 80 23.19 -1.80 -5.96
N ASP A 81 21.99 -1.42 -6.42
CA ASP A 81 21.39 -0.11 -6.13
C ASP A 81 20.79 -0.06 -4.72
N VAL A 82 21.60 0.42 -3.77
CA VAL A 82 21.24 0.52 -2.35
C VAL A 82 20.04 1.45 -2.11
N ASP A 83 19.91 2.52 -2.89
CA ASP A 83 18.86 3.52 -2.71
C ASP A 83 17.50 2.97 -3.13
N GLN A 84 17.44 2.26 -4.26
CA GLN A 84 16.24 1.56 -4.70
C GLN A 84 15.83 0.46 -3.72
N LYS A 85 16.79 -0.33 -3.22
CA LYS A 85 16.53 -1.38 -2.20
C LYS A 85 15.91 -0.80 -0.94
N LYS A 86 16.51 0.26 -0.38
CA LYS A 86 16.01 0.90 0.85
C LYS A 86 14.63 1.52 0.65
N SER A 87 14.41 2.16 -0.49
CA SER A 87 13.12 2.76 -0.83
C SER A 87 12.02 1.70 -0.90
N PHE A 88 12.30 0.59 -1.59
CA PHE A 88 11.41 -0.57 -1.63
C PHE A 88 11.17 -1.17 -0.23
N GLU A 89 12.21 -1.36 0.57
CA GLU A 89 12.11 -1.90 1.94
C GLU A 89 11.18 -1.04 2.80
N SER A 90 11.36 0.28 2.77
CA SER A 90 10.52 1.24 3.51
C SER A 90 9.05 1.15 3.12
N MET A 91 8.77 1.17 1.80
CA MET A 91 7.41 1.05 1.24
C MET A 91 6.74 -0.26 1.65
N MET A 92 7.45 -1.38 1.51
CA MET A 92 6.88 -2.69 1.80
C MET A 92 6.69 -2.93 3.29
N CYS A 93 7.59 -2.45 4.13
CA CYS A 93 7.42 -2.51 5.58
C CYS A 93 6.18 -1.73 6.03
N ALA A 94 5.93 -0.55 5.46
CA ALA A 94 4.72 0.22 5.76
C ALA A 94 3.44 -0.47 5.30
N PHE A 95 3.45 -1.03 4.08
CA PHE A 95 2.34 -1.82 3.54
C PHE A 95 1.99 -3.02 4.44
N ILE A 96 3.00 -3.79 4.85
CA ILE A 96 2.83 -4.97 5.71
C ILE A 96 2.39 -4.57 7.12
N ASP A 97 2.96 -3.52 7.71
CA ASP A 97 2.52 -3.04 9.03
C ASP A 97 1.06 -2.57 9.01
N ARG A 98 0.62 -1.90 7.93
CA ARG A 98 -0.80 -1.53 7.76
C ARG A 98 -1.68 -2.77 7.61
N LEU A 99 -1.28 -3.77 6.83
CA LEU A 99 -1.96 -5.07 6.75
C LEU A 99 -2.12 -5.72 8.14
N TYR A 100 -1.06 -5.72 8.95
CA TYR A 100 -1.11 -6.23 10.32
C TYR A 100 -2.07 -5.44 11.20
N LYS A 101 -2.04 -4.10 11.17
CA LYS A 101 -2.94 -3.24 11.95
C LYS A 101 -4.41 -3.49 11.60
N GLU A 102 -4.74 -3.59 10.31
CA GLU A 102 -6.12 -3.82 9.86
C GLU A 102 -6.63 -5.23 10.16
N SER A 103 -5.76 -6.23 10.15
CA SER A 103 -6.12 -7.58 10.57
C SER A 103 -6.44 -7.66 12.08
N ASN A 104 -5.75 -6.87 12.92
CA ASN A 104 -5.95 -6.84 14.37
C ASN A 104 -7.17 -6.03 14.80
N LYS A 105 -7.47 -4.88 14.19
CA LYS A 105 -8.65 -4.06 14.53
C LYS A 105 -9.97 -4.82 14.42
N SER A 106 -10.07 -5.75 13.47
CA SER A 106 -11.27 -6.61 13.33
C SER A 106 -11.39 -7.70 14.40
N ALA A 107 -10.36 -7.97 15.19
CA ALA A 107 -10.40 -8.97 16.26
C ALA A 107 -11.01 -8.40 17.56
N GLU A 108 -10.85 -7.11 17.83
CA GLU A 108 -11.31 -6.46 19.08
C GLU A 108 -12.78 -6.02 19.05
N GLY A 109 -13.37 -5.78 17.87
CA GLY A 109 -14.71 -5.19 17.72
C GLY A 109 -15.91 -6.15 17.71
N THR A 110 -15.78 -7.45 18.00
CA THR A 110 -16.95 -8.36 17.94
C THR A 110 -16.79 -9.53 18.90
N TRP A 111 -17.56 -9.49 20.01
CA TRP A 111 -17.82 -10.49 21.06
C TRP A 111 -16.78 -11.61 21.25
N LYS A 112 -16.27 -11.73 22.49
CA LYS A 112 -15.47 -12.87 22.96
C LYS A 112 -16.17 -14.19 22.60
N VAL A 113 -15.72 -14.85 21.53
CA VAL A 113 -16.01 -16.26 21.29
C VAL A 113 -14.93 -17.04 22.00
N VAL A 114 -15.39 -17.77 23.01
CA VAL A 114 -14.68 -18.77 23.81
C VAL A 114 -14.12 -19.85 22.86
N GLU A 115 -12.84 -20.16 23.05
CA GLU A 115 -12.07 -21.31 22.55
C GLU A 115 -12.25 -21.77 21.09
N SER A 116 -11.22 -21.54 20.28
CA SER A 116 -10.69 -22.57 19.36
C SER A 116 -9.33 -22.16 18.80
N MET A 117 -8.31 -22.91 19.21
CA MET A 117 -6.90 -22.88 18.82
C MET A 117 -6.24 -21.49 18.76
N GLU A 118 -5.80 -20.99 19.91
CA GLU A 118 -4.74 -19.99 19.94
C GLU A 118 -3.45 -20.59 19.36
N PRO A 119 -2.70 -19.87 18.52
CA PRO A 119 -1.35 -20.28 18.16
C PRO A 119 -0.52 -20.45 19.43
N SER A 120 0.27 -21.53 19.51
CA SER A 120 1.11 -21.81 20.68
C SER A 120 1.89 -20.56 21.11
N VAL A 121 2.03 -20.35 22.43
CA VAL A 121 2.67 -19.17 23.04
C VAL A 121 4.02 -18.81 22.38
N SER A 122 4.78 -19.82 21.94
CA SER A 122 6.04 -19.68 21.20
C SER A 122 5.90 -19.02 19.81
N LYS A 123 4.83 -19.31 19.07
CA LYS A 123 4.55 -18.76 17.74
C LYS A 123 4.08 -17.30 17.83
N LYS A 124 3.24 -16.99 18.84
CA LYS A 124 2.75 -15.63 19.13
C LYS A 124 3.87 -14.67 19.55
N ARG A 125 4.92 -15.16 20.24
CA ARG A 125 6.12 -14.38 20.56
C ARG A 125 6.96 -14.04 19.33
N LYS A 126 7.25 -15.03 18.47
CA LYS A 126 8.02 -14.83 17.23
C LYS A 126 7.34 -13.85 16.27
N SER A 127 6.01 -13.84 16.20
CA SER A 127 5.29 -12.91 15.34
C SER A 127 5.36 -11.45 15.80
N ASN A 128 5.34 -11.23 17.12
CA ASN A 128 5.45 -9.88 17.65
C ASN A 128 6.85 -9.31 17.40
N ASP A 129 7.88 -10.16 17.48
CA ASP A 129 9.26 -9.78 17.14
C ASP A 129 9.41 -9.38 15.66
N GLU A 130 8.83 -10.14 14.73
CA GLU A 130 8.90 -9.79 13.30
C GLU A 130 8.14 -8.49 12.98
N ARG A 131 6.96 -8.31 13.55
CA ARG A 131 6.20 -7.05 13.41
C ARG A 131 6.96 -5.87 14.01
N GLU A 132 7.61 -6.06 15.16
CA GLU A 132 8.42 -5.03 15.79
C GLU A 132 9.62 -4.64 14.90
N LYS A 133 10.28 -5.62 14.28
CA LYS A 133 11.35 -5.37 13.30
C LYS A 133 10.85 -4.55 12.10
N ILE A 134 9.72 -4.94 11.51
CA ILE A 134 9.10 -4.22 10.38
C ILE A 134 8.71 -2.80 10.77
N GLY A 135 8.08 -2.63 11.95
CA GLY A 135 7.67 -1.32 12.46
C GLY A 135 8.85 -0.38 12.75
N LYS A 136 10.02 -0.94 13.13
CA LYS A 136 11.24 -0.16 13.38
C LYS A 136 11.93 0.36 12.13
N VAL A 137 11.64 -0.20 10.94
CA VAL A 137 12.31 0.24 9.69
C VAL A 137 12.03 1.70 9.37
N ASN A 138 10.79 2.16 9.57
CA ASN A 138 10.39 3.52 9.26
C ASN A 138 10.40 4.46 10.49
N ASP A 139 10.76 3.97 11.68
CA ASP A 139 10.78 4.67 12.99
C ASP A 139 9.51 5.50 13.34
N HIS A 140 8.44 5.33 12.59
CA HIS A 140 7.24 6.14 12.63
C HIS A 140 5.99 5.27 12.56
N LYS A 141 4.90 5.73 13.20
CA LYS A 141 3.61 5.01 13.23
C LYS A 141 2.96 4.88 11.85
N GLN A 142 3.27 5.80 10.94
CA GLN A 142 2.75 5.88 9.57
C GLN A 142 3.88 6.37 8.68
N LEU A 143 4.08 5.75 7.53
CA LEU A 143 5.00 6.26 6.51
C LEU A 143 4.33 7.40 5.74
N ILE A 144 4.97 8.57 5.73
CA ILE A 144 4.64 9.71 4.88
C ILE A 144 5.94 10.07 4.17
N GLY A 145 6.20 9.34 3.08
CA GLY A 145 7.49 9.32 2.41
C GLY A 145 7.53 10.19 1.16
N PHE A 146 8.73 10.65 0.81
CA PHE A 146 9.01 11.26 -0.49
C PHE A 146 10.14 10.51 -1.20
N LEU A 147 9.80 9.85 -2.30
CA LEU A 147 10.69 9.20 -3.26
C LEU A 147 11.16 10.23 -4.30
N SER A 148 12.35 10.77 -4.07
CA SER A 148 12.99 11.75 -4.95
C SER A 148 13.99 11.08 -5.89
N GLY A 149 14.21 11.67 -7.05
CA GLY A 149 15.29 11.28 -7.94
C GLY A 149 15.08 11.85 -9.33
N ALA A 150 16.15 12.00 -10.10
CA ALA A 150 16.07 12.56 -11.46
C ALA A 150 15.25 11.67 -12.42
N GLY A 151 14.94 12.19 -13.60
CA GLY A 151 14.43 11.35 -14.70
C GLY A 151 15.40 10.22 -15.03
N GLY A 152 14.93 8.97 -14.99
CA GLY A 152 15.75 7.79 -15.30
C GLY A 152 16.42 7.09 -14.11
N THR A 153 16.20 7.56 -12.88
CA THR A 153 16.77 6.93 -11.66
C THR A 153 16.01 5.70 -11.13
N GLY A 154 15.00 5.22 -11.86
CA GLY A 154 14.29 3.99 -11.50
C GLY A 154 13.10 4.15 -10.54
N LYS A 155 12.58 5.36 -10.27
CA LYS A 155 11.39 5.56 -9.41
C LYS A 155 10.21 4.66 -9.78
N SER A 156 9.84 4.65 -11.07
CA SER A 156 8.74 3.82 -11.57
C SER A 156 9.05 2.31 -11.46
N HIS A 157 10.33 1.93 -11.53
CA HIS A 157 10.76 0.54 -11.30
C HIS A 157 10.55 0.13 -9.84
N VAL A 158 10.95 0.97 -8.87
CA VAL A 158 10.68 0.73 -7.44
C VAL A 158 9.19 0.56 -7.16
N ILE A 159 8.35 1.46 -7.68
CA ILE A 159 6.88 1.41 -7.52
C ILE A 159 6.31 0.11 -8.13
N LYS A 160 6.75 -0.26 -9.33
CA LYS A 160 6.31 -1.48 -10.02
C LYS A 160 6.70 -2.74 -9.24
N THR A 161 7.93 -2.80 -8.72
CA THR A 161 8.43 -3.93 -7.93
C THR A 161 7.68 -4.03 -6.59
N ALA A 162 7.35 -2.91 -5.94
CA ALA A 162 6.49 -2.89 -4.74
C ALA A 162 5.10 -3.50 -5.02
N CYS A 163 4.47 -3.10 -6.12
CA CYS A 163 3.19 -3.70 -6.56
C CYS A 163 3.31 -5.21 -6.83
N GLN A 164 4.39 -5.67 -7.45
CA GLN A 164 4.64 -7.09 -7.71
C GLN A 164 4.79 -7.89 -6.41
N TYR A 165 5.59 -7.39 -5.47
CA TYR A 165 5.76 -8.03 -4.17
C TYR A 165 4.43 -8.12 -3.41
N ALA A 166 3.70 -7.00 -3.34
CA ALA A 166 2.40 -6.94 -2.67
C ALA A 166 1.38 -7.90 -3.30
N GLN A 167 1.35 -8.00 -4.64
CA GLN A 167 0.47 -8.94 -5.33
C GLN A 167 0.80 -10.40 -4.98
N LYS A 168 2.09 -10.76 -5.00
CA LYS A 168 2.55 -12.10 -4.61
C LYS A 168 2.19 -12.39 -3.15
N LEU A 169 2.36 -11.39 -2.26
CA LEU A 169 2.09 -11.54 -0.83
C LEU A 169 0.60 -11.70 -0.59
N CYS A 170 -0.25 -10.84 -1.14
CA CYS A 170 -1.69 -10.97 -1.04
C CYS A 170 -2.18 -12.32 -1.56
N LYS A 171 -1.63 -12.81 -2.68
CA LYS A 171 -1.94 -14.16 -3.19
C LYS A 171 -1.59 -15.25 -2.17
N ALA A 172 -0.39 -15.20 -1.58
CA ALA A 172 0.03 -16.15 -0.55
C ALA A 172 -0.90 -16.10 0.68
N LEU A 173 -1.35 -14.89 1.05
CA LEU A 173 -2.24 -14.67 2.20
C LEU A 173 -3.73 -14.96 1.92
N GLY A 174 -4.09 -15.24 0.67
CA GLY A 174 -5.50 -15.38 0.24
C GLY A 174 -6.28 -14.07 0.23
N VAL A 175 -5.59 -12.93 0.29
CA VAL A 175 -6.19 -11.59 0.22
C VAL A 175 -6.37 -11.20 -1.24
N LYS A 176 -7.54 -10.64 -1.56
CA LYS A 176 -7.76 -10.08 -2.89
C LYS A 176 -6.80 -8.91 -3.10
N PHE A 177 -5.95 -9.02 -4.13
CA PHE A 177 -5.16 -7.91 -4.64
C PHE A 177 -5.88 -7.28 -5.83
N ASP A 178 -6.14 -5.99 -5.75
CA ASP A 178 -6.70 -5.18 -6.83
C ASP A 178 -6.07 -3.79 -6.87
N LYS A 179 -6.52 -2.95 -7.81
CA LYS A 179 -6.00 -1.59 -8.03
C LYS A 179 -6.14 -0.66 -6.82
N ARG A 180 -6.96 -1.02 -5.82
CA ARG A 180 -7.13 -0.25 -4.59
C ARG A 180 -6.21 -0.75 -3.48
N THR A 181 -5.59 -1.93 -3.62
CA THR A 181 -4.73 -2.54 -2.60
C THR A 181 -3.45 -1.73 -2.37
N ILE A 182 -2.76 -1.42 -3.47
CA ILE A 182 -1.79 -0.32 -3.56
C ILE A 182 -2.38 0.66 -4.55
N LEU A 183 -2.77 1.83 -4.05
CA LEU A 183 -3.39 2.85 -4.86
C LEU A 183 -2.30 3.70 -5.51
N VAL A 184 -2.00 3.44 -6.77
CA VAL A 184 -1.02 4.21 -7.55
C VAL A 184 -1.73 5.30 -8.33
N THR A 185 -1.37 6.56 -8.04
CA THR A 185 -1.95 7.74 -8.69
C THR A 185 -0.87 8.68 -9.18
N ALA A 186 -1.22 9.59 -10.09
CA ALA A 186 -0.36 10.70 -10.48
C ALA A 186 -1.16 12.00 -10.64
N LEU A 187 -0.50 13.15 -10.50
CA LEU A 187 -1.15 14.45 -10.68
C LEU A 187 -1.52 14.74 -12.14
N THR A 188 -0.76 14.23 -13.10
CA THR A 188 -1.02 14.43 -14.53
C THR A 188 -1.57 13.16 -15.18
N GLY A 189 -2.43 13.33 -16.20
CA GLY A 189 -3.00 12.21 -16.94
C GLY A 189 -1.96 11.36 -17.67
N ALA A 190 -0.92 12.00 -18.24
CA ALA A 190 0.15 11.30 -18.95
C ALA A 190 0.97 10.41 -17.99
N ALA A 191 1.33 10.94 -16.80
CA ALA A 191 2.06 10.16 -15.79
C ALA A 191 1.22 9.01 -15.24
N ALA A 192 -0.07 9.25 -14.99
CA ALA A 192 -1.00 8.21 -14.53
C ALA A 192 -1.03 7.01 -15.48
N VAL A 193 -1.04 7.26 -16.80
CA VAL A 193 -0.97 6.19 -17.81
C VAL A 193 0.39 5.47 -17.76
N SER A 194 1.49 6.21 -17.64
CA SER A 194 2.85 5.65 -17.61
C SER A 194 3.09 4.69 -16.46
N ILE A 195 2.48 4.93 -15.30
CA ILE A 195 2.59 4.05 -14.12
C ILE A 195 1.45 3.04 -14.01
N ASN A 196 0.61 2.92 -15.06
CA ASN A 196 -0.59 2.07 -15.08
C ASN A 196 -1.53 2.34 -13.88
N GLY A 197 -1.59 3.60 -13.46
CA GLY A 197 -2.43 4.10 -12.37
C GLY A 197 -3.60 4.93 -12.90
N GLU A 198 -4.09 5.83 -12.07
CA GLU A 198 -5.13 6.80 -12.41
C GLU A 198 -4.77 8.19 -11.88
N THR A 199 -5.46 9.23 -12.32
CA THR A 199 -5.18 10.58 -11.82
C THR A 199 -5.58 10.69 -10.37
N THR A 200 -4.82 11.41 -9.54
CA THR A 200 -5.13 11.62 -8.12
C THR A 200 -6.53 12.21 -7.94
N ALA A 201 -6.90 13.18 -8.78
CA ALA A 201 -8.25 13.76 -8.77
C ALA A 201 -9.35 12.77 -9.20
N GLY A 202 -9.05 11.85 -10.11
CA GLY A 202 -9.96 10.79 -10.53
C GLY A 202 -10.14 9.72 -9.45
N ALA A 203 -9.05 9.37 -8.77
CA ALA A 203 -8.98 8.36 -7.72
C ALA A 203 -9.79 8.76 -6.50
N PHE A 204 -9.44 9.89 -5.90
CA PHE A 204 -10.09 10.40 -4.69
C PHE A 204 -11.39 11.14 -4.99
N ALA A 205 -11.85 11.07 -6.24
CA ALA A 205 -13.15 11.50 -6.70
C ALA A 205 -13.63 12.79 -6.01
N PHE A 206 -12.84 13.86 -6.08
CA PHE A 206 -13.03 15.09 -5.28
C PHE A 206 -14.45 15.71 -5.33
N LYS A 207 -15.29 15.28 -6.28
CA LYS A 207 -16.67 15.69 -6.54
C LYS A 207 -17.77 14.67 -6.19
N ARG A 208 -17.48 13.46 -5.68
CA ARG A 208 -18.47 12.41 -5.35
C ARG A 208 -18.87 12.41 -3.85
N LYS A 209 -19.96 11.70 -3.51
CA LYS A 209 -20.47 11.57 -2.13
C LYS A 209 -19.68 10.48 -1.37
N VAL A 210 -19.14 10.86 -0.21
CA VAL A 210 -18.19 10.09 0.63
C VAL A 210 -18.68 8.68 1.05
N LYS A 211 -20.00 8.44 1.17
CA LYS A 211 -20.53 7.18 1.74
C LYS A 211 -20.28 5.92 0.89
N ASP A 212 -20.13 6.05 -0.43
CA ASP A 212 -19.82 4.91 -1.30
C ASP A 212 -18.31 4.61 -1.38
N GLU A 213 -17.47 5.54 -0.91
CA GLU A 213 -16.00 5.48 -1.03
C GLU A 213 -15.37 4.63 0.08
N LEU A 214 -15.95 4.60 1.29
CA LEU A 214 -15.36 3.84 2.41
C LEU A 214 -15.16 2.35 2.10
N GLU A 215 -16.16 1.69 1.48
CA GLU A 215 -16.02 0.26 1.12
C GLU A 215 -15.08 0.05 -0.09
N GLU A 216 -14.92 1.04 -0.97
CA GLU A 216 -13.99 0.97 -2.11
C GLU A 216 -12.53 1.06 -1.65
N PHE A 217 -12.24 1.89 -0.64
CA PHE A 217 -10.87 2.15 -0.14
C PHE A 217 -10.49 1.31 1.09
N LYS A 218 -11.41 0.52 1.61
CA LYS A 218 -11.22 -0.33 2.80
C LYS A 218 -10.00 -1.25 2.75
N ASN A 219 -9.63 -1.70 1.56
CA ASN A 219 -8.49 -2.59 1.34
C ASN A 219 -7.25 -1.86 0.83
N THR A 220 -7.18 -0.54 0.94
CA THR A 220 -5.99 0.24 0.60
C THR A 220 -4.98 0.23 1.74
N TYR A 221 -3.79 -0.31 1.47
CA TYR A 221 -2.71 -0.45 2.47
C TYR A 221 -1.52 0.48 2.20
N LEU A 222 -1.41 1.02 0.98
CA LEU A 222 -0.40 2.00 0.59
C LEU A 222 -0.97 2.90 -0.53
N VAL A 223 -0.74 4.20 -0.43
CA VAL A 223 -1.06 5.19 -1.46
C VAL A 223 0.24 5.71 -2.05
N ILE A 224 0.31 5.78 -3.37
CA ILE A 224 1.44 6.35 -4.11
C ILE A 224 0.92 7.50 -4.96
N VAL A 225 1.56 8.66 -4.86
CA VAL A 225 1.22 9.86 -5.62
C VAL A 225 2.46 10.29 -6.40
N ASP A 226 2.50 9.95 -7.69
CA ASP A 226 3.58 10.31 -8.59
C ASP A 226 3.42 11.71 -9.17
N GLU A 227 4.53 12.28 -9.62
CA GLU A 227 4.63 13.64 -10.15
C GLU A 227 4.19 14.73 -9.15
N VAL A 228 4.52 14.56 -7.86
CA VAL A 228 4.23 15.55 -6.80
C VAL A 228 4.92 16.90 -7.02
N SER A 229 5.90 16.97 -7.93
CA SER A 229 6.54 18.21 -8.40
C SER A 229 5.53 19.23 -8.94
N PHE A 230 4.41 18.76 -9.49
CA PHE A 230 3.32 19.60 -9.99
C PHE A 230 2.25 19.93 -8.93
N ALA A 231 2.43 19.55 -7.66
CA ALA A 231 1.48 19.87 -6.60
C ALA A 231 1.62 21.32 -6.14
N SER A 232 0.47 21.99 -5.99
CA SER A 232 0.38 23.18 -5.15
C SER A 232 0.21 22.82 -3.67
N VAL A 233 0.35 23.80 -2.79
CA VAL A 233 0.04 23.63 -1.34
C VAL A 233 -1.42 23.25 -1.16
N GLU A 234 -2.30 23.90 -1.92
CA GLU A 234 -3.74 23.73 -1.87
C GLU A 234 -4.15 22.32 -2.34
N ASP A 235 -3.48 21.75 -3.34
CA ASP A 235 -3.69 20.36 -3.78
C ASP A 235 -3.37 19.35 -2.67
N MET A 236 -2.29 19.59 -1.92
CA MET A 236 -1.84 18.72 -0.85
C MET A 236 -2.76 18.76 0.37
N GLU A 237 -3.25 19.96 0.74
CA GLU A 237 -4.24 20.13 1.80
C GLU A 237 -5.56 19.45 1.43
N LEU A 238 -6.03 19.65 0.20
CA LEU A 238 -7.25 19.00 -0.30
C LEU A 238 -7.11 17.48 -0.30
N LEU A 239 -5.96 16.96 -0.76
CA LEU A 239 -5.68 15.53 -0.75
C LEU A 239 -5.70 14.96 0.68
N ASN A 240 -5.04 15.62 1.62
CA ASN A 240 -5.00 15.21 3.03
C ASN A 240 -6.41 15.14 3.63
N GLU A 241 -7.22 16.19 3.47
CA GLU A 241 -8.58 16.24 4.01
C GLU A 241 -9.51 15.20 3.36
N LYS A 242 -9.32 14.94 2.06
CA LYS A 242 -10.11 13.92 1.35
C LYS A 242 -9.77 12.51 1.78
N ILE A 243 -8.49 12.20 1.96
CA ILE A 243 -8.08 10.90 2.47
C ILE A 243 -8.58 10.71 3.92
N LYS A 244 -8.49 11.73 4.77
CA LYS A 244 -9.07 11.68 6.12
C LYS A 244 -10.57 11.36 6.12
N GLN A 245 -11.34 11.95 5.19
CA GLN A 245 -12.77 11.67 5.01
C GLN A 245 -13.01 10.23 4.54
N ILE A 246 -12.25 9.76 3.56
CA ILE A 246 -12.41 8.41 2.97
C ILE A 246 -12.10 7.31 3.99
N PHE A 247 -11.07 7.50 4.82
CA PHE A 247 -10.67 6.51 5.84
C PHE A 247 -11.31 6.73 7.22
N ASP A 248 -12.24 7.69 7.33
CA ASP A 248 -12.94 8.06 8.57
C ASP A 248 -11.99 8.26 9.78
N ASN A 249 -10.91 9.00 9.53
CA ASN A 249 -9.88 9.25 10.55
C ASN A 249 -9.34 10.68 10.43
N PRO A 250 -10.04 11.69 11.00
CA PRO A 250 -9.69 13.10 10.84
C PRO A 250 -8.44 13.52 11.62
N TRP A 251 -8.02 12.72 12.59
CA TRP A 251 -6.95 13.06 13.54
C TRP A 251 -5.55 12.72 13.03
N GLU A 252 -5.44 11.71 12.17
CA GLU A 252 -4.16 11.30 11.60
C GLU A 252 -3.96 11.94 10.22
N PRO A 253 -2.74 12.40 9.88
CA PRO A 253 -2.41 12.80 8.52
C PRO A 253 -2.81 11.72 7.51
N PHE A 254 -3.46 12.11 6.41
CA PHE A 254 -3.91 11.19 5.36
C PHE A 254 -4.68 9.98 5.91
N GLY A 255 -5.49 10.18 6.96
CA GLY A 255 -6.30 9.11 7.57
C GLY A 255 -5.50 7.96 8.21
N GLY A 256 -4.19 8.16 8.44
CA GLY A 256 -3.29 7.13 8.99
C GLY A 256 -2.86 6.06 7.97
N VAL A 257 -3.11 6.28 6.67
CA VAL A 257 -2.72 5.36 5.60
C VAL A 257 -1.29 5.69 5.15
N PRO A 258 -0.40 4.70 5.01
CA PRO A 258 0.92 4.94 4.42
C PRO A 258 0.80 5.62 3.06
N ILE A 259 1.51 6.73 2.89
CA ILE A 259 1.54 7.49 1.64
C ILE A 259 2.98 7.75 1.21
N VAL A 260 3.25 7.57 -0.08
CA VAL A 260 4.55 7.88 -0.69
C VAL A 260 4.33 8.79 -1.88
N PHE A 261 4.87 9.99 -1.77
CA PHE A 261 4.96 10.93 -2.87
C PHE A 261 6.18 10.59 -3.72
N SER A 262 6.05 10.62 -5.03
CA SER A 262 7.14 10.42 -5.97
C SER A 262 7.23 11.63 -6.88
N GLY A 263 8.44 12.07 -7.19
CA GLY A 263 8.65 13.20 -8.09
C GLY A 263 10.08 13.68 -8.12
N ASP A 264 10.28 14.77 -8.84
CA ASP A 264 11.57 15.42 -9.04
C ASP A 264 11.36 16.93 -9.04
N PHE A 265 11.72 17.60 -7.93
CA PHE A 265 11.54 19.04 -7.80
C PHE A 265 12.57 19.86 -8.60
N ALA A 266 13.55 19.22 -9.22
CA ALA A 266 14.41 19.86 -10.21
C ALA A 266 13.72 20.01 -11.57
N GLN A 267 12.55 19.41 -11.76
CA GLN A 267 11.71 19.60 -12.94
C GLN A 267 10.88 20.90 -12.85
N LEU A 268 9.91 21.04 -13.77
CA LEU A 268 9.07 22.22 -13.88
C LEU A 268 8.26 22.46 -12.59
N SER A 269 8.16 23.74 -12.19
CA SER A 269 7.23 24.17 -11.14
C SER A 269 5.77 23.95 -11.55
N PRO A 270 4.84 23.82 -10.59
CA PRO A 270 3.40 23.73 -10.89
C PRO A 270 2.90 24.94 -11.68
N VAL A 271 1.96 24.69 -12.59
CA VAL A 271 1.32 25.74 -13.39
C VAL A 271 0.16 26.34 -12.58
N GLY A 272 0.28 27.62 -12.21
CA GLY A 272 -0.83 28.39 -11.62
C GLY A 272 -1.05 28.23 -10.11
N GLY A 273 -0.07 27.69 -9.36
CA GLY A 273 -0.14 27.55 -7.91
C GLY A 273 1.21 27.82 -7.23
N ARG A 274 1.21 27.90 -5.89
CA ARG A 274 2.45 28.05 -5.11
C ARG A 274 3.18 26.70 -5.05
N PRO A 275 4.43 26.59 -5.54
CA PRO A 275 5.16 25.33 -5.49
C PRO A 275 5.33 24.83 -4.07
N LEU A 276 5.04 23.55 -3.86
CA LEU A 276 5.08 22.91 -2.55
C LEU A 276 6.41 23.10 -1.82
N TYR A 277 7.52 22.99 -2.56
CA TYR A 277 8.89 23.12 -2.06
C TYR A 277 9.35 24.57 -1.81
N LYS A 278 8.59 25.58 -2.28
CA LYS A 278 8.89 27.00 -2.03
C LYS A 278 8.02 27.62 -0.94
N SER A 279 6.93 26.98 -0.55
CA SER A 279 6.00 27.53 0.44
C SER A 279 6.50 27.25 1.86
N GLU A 280 6.62 28.29 2.68
CA GLU A 280 6.93 28.11 4.09
C GLU A 280 5.79 27.52 4.92
N HIS A 281 4.56 27.61 4.40
CA HIS A 281 3.33 27.31 5.15
C HIS A 281 2.71 25.95 4.84
N SER A 282 3.39 25.08 4.08
CA SER A 282 2.85 23.73 3.82
C SER A 282 3.12 22.81 5.02
N ILE A 283 2.21 22.82 6.00
CA ILE A 283 2.25 21.91 7.16
C ILE A 283 2.30 20.45 6.69
N VAL A 284 1.46 20.10 5.71
CA VAL A 284 1.36 18.75 5.16
C VAL A 284 2.68 18.26 4.58
N TRP A 285 3.43 19.13 3.89
CA TRP A 285 4.71 18.74 3.29
C TRP A 285 5.91 18.88 4.23
N LYS A 286 5.93 19.90 5.09
CA LYS A 286 7.09 20.17 5.95
C LYS A 286 7.05 19.42 7.28
N GLU A 287 5.87 19.26 7.88
CA GLU A 287 5.73 18.69 9.22
C GLU A 287 5.39 17.20 9.20
N TYR A 288 4.57 16.76 8.23
CA TYR A 288 4.13 15.36 8.21
C TYR A 288 5.10 14.44 7.47
N LEU A 289 5.90 14.96 6.55
CA LEU A 289 6.86 14.18 5.77
C LEU A 289 7.96 13.66 6.70
N ASN A 290 8.05 12.34 6.79
CA ASN A 290 8.86 11.66 7.81
C ASN A 290 9.86 10.65 7.24
N ALA A 291 9.85 10.44 5.92
CA ALA A 291 10.87 9.65 5.23
C ALA A 291 11.27 10.31 3.91
N PHE A 292 12.56 10.54 3.72
CA PHE A 292 13.12 11.01 2.45
C PHE A 292 13.94 9.90 1.81
N MET A 293 13.51 9.45 0.64
CA MET A 293 14.08 8.35 -0.13
C MET A 293 14.64 8.89 -1.43
N GLU A 294 15.94 9.16 -1.49
CA GLU A 294 16.59 9.74 -2.67
C GLU A 294 17.23 8.65 -3.53
N LEU A 295 16.83 8.56 -4.81
CA LEU A 295 17.44 7.69 -5.81
C LEU A 295 18.49 8.46 -6.60
N ARG A 296 19.77 8.07 -6.45
CA ARG A 296 20.91 8.80 -7.04
C ARG A 296 21.41 8.20 -8.35
N THR A 297 21.34 6.87 -8.49
CA THR A 297 21.86 6.16 -9.67
C THR A 297 20.97 6.40 -10.88
N ASN A 298 21.53 6.85 -12.01
CA ASN A 298 20.77 7.08 -13.24
C ASN A 298 20.99 5.96 -14.26
N GLN A 299 20.05 5.02 -14.29
CA GLN A 299 20.09 3.84 -15.17
C GLN A 299 19.91 4.18 -16.66
N ARG A 300 19.34 5.36 -16.99
CA ARG A 300 19.21 5.82 -18.40
C ARG A 300 20.53 6.27 -19.00
N CYS A 301 21.44 6.81 -18.18
CA CYS A 301 22.74 7.31 -18.64
C CYS A 301 23.75 6.17 -18.84
N GLU A 302 23.69 5.13 -18.02
CA GLU A 302 24.62 3.99 -18.11
C GLU A 302 24.45 3.17 -19.40
N LEU A 303 23.22 3.04 -19.92
CA LEU A 303 22.95 2.38 -21.19
C LEU A 303 23.39 3.19 -22.43
N GLY A 304 23.66 4.49 -22.27
CA GLY A 304 24.09 5.39 -23.36
C GLY A 304 25.60 5.55 -23.50
N CYS A 305 26.39 5.11 -22.51
CA CYS A 305 27.86 5.29 -22.52
C CYS A 305 28.63 4.11 -23.12
N ASN A 306 27.97 2.99 -23.47
CA ASN A 306 28.62 1.84 -24.12
C ASN A 306 28.55 1.85 -25.65
N VAL A 307 28.28 3.00 -26.28
CA VAL A 307 28.39 3.17 -27.73
C VAL A 307 29.39 4.29 -28.01
N ARG A 308 30.67 4.01 -27.75
CA ARG A 308 31.86 4.63 -28.34
C ARG A 308 33.08 3.94 -27.75
N ASP A 309 33.53 2.91 -28.46
CA ASP A 309 34.93 2.68 -28.83
C ASP A 309 34.95 1.76 -30.07
#